data_AF-E1YMJ4-F1
#
_entry.id   AF-E1YMJ4-F1
#
_cell.length_a   1.000
_cell.length_b   1.000
_cell.length_c   1.000
_cell.angle_alpha   90.00
_cell.angle_beta   90.00
_cell.angle_gamma   90.00
#
_symmetry.space_group_name_H-M   'P 1'
#
loop_
_entity.id
_entity.type
_entity.pdbx_description
1 polymer ?
#
loop_
_entity_poly.entity_id
_entity_poly.type
_entity_poly.pdbx_seq_one_letter_code
_entity_poly.pdbx_strand_id
1 'polypeptide(L)'
;MQKKEEEFFYQIKGNKIFFEKETKEYHKTLATKLYKYILNITLWDILTVPFIWICIIPAVFLDLFVSIYQLICFKVYDIPKVKRNEYIVIDHQSLAYLNIIEKLNCVYCGYFNGLIAYIQEIGARTEQYWCPIKHARKLKSIHSRYQKFFEFGDGQEYKKKFEAMRKDYSDLRSGK
;
A
#
# COMPACT_ATOMS: atom_id res chain seq x y z
N MET A 1 -19.05 -5.83 2.64
CA MET A 1 -18.33 -6.45 1.51
C MET A 1 -19.16 -7.54 0.85
N GLN A 2 -19.75 -8.46 1.61
CA GLN A 2 -20.66 -9.52 1.13
C GLN A 2 -21.71 -9.07 0.08
N LYS A 3 -22.40 -7.95 0.29
CA LYS A 3 -23.40 -7.44 -0.68
C LYS A 3 -22.83 -7.15 -2.09
N LYS A 4 -21.56 -6.72 -2.19
CA LYS A 4 -20.89 -6.49 -3.49
C LYS A 4 -20.29 -7.77 -4.08
N GLU A 5 -19.84 -8.70 -3.24
CA GLU A 5 -19.37 -10.03 -3.67
C GLU A 5 -20.50 -10.82 -4.34
N GLU A 6 -21.70 -10.75 -3.77
CA GLU A 6 -22.93 -11.34 -4.33
C GLU A 6 -23.40 -10.61 -5.60
N GLU A 7 -23.38 -9.28 -5.61
CA GLU A 7 -23.81 -8.47 -6.77
C GLU A 7 -22.93 -8.67 -8.01
N PHE A 8 -21.62 -8.88 -7.83
CA PHE A 8 -20.65 -9.03 -8.92
C PHE A 8 -20.09 -10.45 -9.05
N PHE A 9 -20.69 -11.43 -8.35
CA PHE A 9 -20.38 -12.86 -8.42
C PHE A 9 -18.88 -13.18 -8.31
N TYR A 10 -18.22 -12.59 -7.31
CA TYR A 10 -16.84 -12.89 -6.97
C TYR A 10 -16.69 -13.28 -5.51
N GLN A 11 -15.78 -14.21 -5.25
CA GLN A 11 -15.43 -14.67 -3.92
C GLN A 11 -13.97 -14.33 -3.63
N ILE A 12 -13.71 -13.74 -2.45
CA ILE A 12 -12.35 -13.52 -1.96
C ILE A 12 -11.95 -14.72 -1.11
N LYS A 13 -10.94 -15.49 -1.53
CA LYS A 13 -10.33 -16.55 -0.73
C LYS A 13 -8.87 -16.20 -0.45
N GLY A 14 -8.60 -15.66 0.75
CA GLY A 14 -7.30 -15.11 1.11
C GLY A 14 -6.93 -13.92 0.23
N ASN A 15 -5.78 -13.98 -0.44
CA ASN A 15 -5.31 -12.92 -1.35
C ASN A 15 -5.75 -13.11 -2.82
N LYS A 16 -6.65 -14.08 -3.10
CA LYS A 16 -7.07 -14.41 -4.47
C LYS A 16 -8.57 -14.17 -4.64
N ILE A 17 -8.92 -13.54 -5.77
CA ILE A 17 -10.31 -13.29 -6.18
C ILE A 17 -10.72 -14.34 -7.22
N PHE A 18 -11.84 -15.00 -6.96
CA PHE A 18 -12.44 -16.01 -7.83
C PHE A 18 -13.77 -15.51 -8.35
N PHE A 19 -13.86 -15.29 -9.67
CA PHE A 19 -15.12 -15.04 -10.35
C PHE A 19 -15.77 -16.34 -10.81
N GLU A 20 -17.09 -16.39 -10.80
CA GLU A 20 -17.88 -17.44 -11.44
C GLU A 20 -17.59 -17.53 -12.94
N LYS A 21 -17.82 -18.71 -13.53
CA LYS A 21 -17.45 -19.00 -14.92
C LYS A 21 -18.21 -18.09 -15.90
N GLU A 22 -19.49 -17.87 -15.66
CA GLU A 22 -20.36 -17.02 -16.48
C GLU A 22 -19.92 -15.55 -16.45
N THR A 23 -19.59 -15.03 -15.26
CA THR A 23 -19.07 -13.66 -15.08
C THR A 23 -17.72 -13.47 -15.78
N LYS A 24 -16.84 -14.49 -15.77
CA LYS A 24 -15.57 -14.43 -16.52
C LYS A 24 -15.80 -14.39 -18.03
N GLU A 25 -16.77 -15.15 -18.53
CA GLU A 25 -17.10 -15.15 -19.96
C GLU A 25 -17.71 -13.81 -20.38
N TYR A 26 -18.60 -13.23 -19.57
CA TYR A 26 -19.10 -11.87 -19.77
C TYR A 26 -17.98 -10.81 -19.74
N HIS A 27 -17.08 -10.86 -18.76
CA HIS A 27 -15.94 -9.93 -18.71
C HIS A 27 -15.04 -10.03 -19.96
N LYS A 28 -14.87 -11.22 -20.53
CA LYS A 28 -14.09 -11.37 -21.77
C LYS A 28 -14.76 -10.71 -22.97
N THR A 29 -16.09 -10.59 -23.02
CA THR A 29 -16.78 -9.89 -24.12
C THR A 29 -16.59 -8.38 -24.03
N LEU A 30 -16.40 -7.85 -22.82
CA LEU A 30 -16.08 -6.44 -22.56
C LEU A 30 -14.61 -6.10 -22.80
N ALA A 31 -13.73 -7.10 -22.91
CA ALA A 31 -12.30 -6.86 -23.03
C ALA A 31 -11.96 -6.15 -24.35
N THR A 32 -11.33 -4.98 -24.22
CA THR A 32 -10.81 -4.26 -25.39
C THR A 32 -9.69 -5.08 -26.03
N LYS A 33 -9.84 -5.41 -27.31
CA LYS A 33 -8.80 -6.12 -28.05
C LYS A 33 -7.51 -5.29 -28.10
N LEU A 34 -6.37 -5.93 -27.88
CA LEU A 34 -5.06 -5.27 -27.77
C LEU A 34 -4.73 -4.35 -28.95
N TYR A 35 -5.10 -4.74 -30.17
CA TYR A 35 -4.87 -3.90 -31.36
C TYR A 35 -5.74 -2.64 -31.37
N LYS A 36 -7.00 -2.70 -30.90
CA LYS A 36 -7.85 -1.51 -30.77
C LYS A 36 -7.31 -0.56 -29.70
N TYR A 37 -6.76 -1.12 -28.63
CA TYR A 37 -6.11 -0.35 -27.56
C TYR A 37 -4.88 0.40 -28.09
N ILE A 38 -4.00 -0.27 -28.83
CA ILE A 38 -2.80 0.35 -29.43
C ILE A 38 -3.18 1.40 -30.49
N LEU A 39 -4.22 1.17 -31.29
CA LEU A 39 -4.69 2.14 -32.30
C LEU A 39 -5.33 3.40 -31.69
N ASN A 40 -5.87 3.31 -30.48
CA ASN A 40 -6.49 4.42 -29.77
C ASN A 40 -5.53 5.16 -28.82
N ILE A 41 -4.30 4.68 -28.68
CA ILE A 41 -3.28 5.32 -27.84
C ILE A 41 -2.77 6.60 -28.52
N THR A 42 -2.65 7.68 -27.77
CA THR A 42 -2.09 8.91 -28.31
C THR A 42 -0.56 8.81 -28.39
N LEU A 43 0.05 9.52 -29.34
CA LEU A 43 1.52 9.57 -29.46
C LEU A 43 2.19 10.03 -28.15
N TRP A 44 1.53 10.92 -27.40
CA TRP A 44 1.98 11.39 -26.10
C TRP A 44 1.98 10.31 -25.03
N ASP A 45 1.00 9.41 -25.03
CA ASP A 45 0.97 8.29 -24.09
C ASP A 45 2.18 7.37 -24.31
N ILE A 46 2.49 7.04 -25.57
CA ILE A 46 3.67 6.21 -25.89
C ILE A 46 4.96 6.88 -25.44
N LEU A 47 5.10 8.19 -25.70
CA LEU A 47 6.31 8.93 -25.39
C LEU A 47 6.55 9.03 -23.87
N THR A 48 5.48 9.13 -23.09
CA THR A 48 5.56 9.30 -21.63
C THR A 48 5.68 7.97 -20.87
N VAL A 49 5.27 6.85 -21.46
CA VAL A 49 5.39 5.51 -20.85
C VAL A 49 6.81 5.21 -20.35
N PRO A 50 7.90 5.39 -21.13
CA PRO A 50 9.27 5.17 -20.64
C PRO A 50 9.61 6.01 -19.40
N PHE A 51 9.15 7.26 -19.34
CA PHE A 51 9.37 8.16 -18.19
C PHE A 51 8.56 7.77 -16.97
N ILE A 52 7.36 7.21 -17.16
CA ILE A 52 6.60 6.64 -16.04
C ILE A 52 7.34 5.42 -15.52
N TRP A 53 7.72 4.50 -16.41
CA TRP A 53 8.30 3.22 -16.02
C TRP A 53 9.71 3.34 -15.44
N ILE A 54 10.50 4.36 -15.80
CA ILE A 54 11.84 4.55 -15.21
C ILE A 54 11.78 4.74 -13.68
N CYS A 55 10.67 5.27 -13.15
CA CYS A 55 10.45 5.43 -11.71
C CYS A 55 10.45 4.08 -10.97
N ILE A 56 10.21 2.95 -11.64
CA ILE A 56 10.24 1.62 -11.00
C ILE A 56 11.61 1.33 -10.40
N ILE A 57 12.69 1.83 -11.03
CA ILE A 57 14.06 1.60 -10.59
C ILE A 57 14.25 2.18 -9.18
N PRO A 58 14.09 3.50 -8.93
CA PRO A 58 14.23 4.05 -7.58
C PRO A 58 13.21 3.45 -6.60
N ALA A 59 12.00 3.09 -7.03
CA ALA A 59 11.01 2.45 -6.17
C ALA A 59 11.47 1.08 -5.65
N VAL A 60 12.05 0.23 -6.51
CA VAL A 60 12.60 -1.07 -6.12
C VAL A 60 13.79 -0.91 -5.18
N PHE A 61 14.69 0.07 -5.45
CA PHE A 61 15.78 0.37 -4.51
C PHE A 61 15.25 0.80 -3.15
N LEU A 62 14.26 1.70 -3.12
CA LEU A 62 13.65 2.16 -1.89
C LEU A 62 12.99 1.01 -1.11
N ASP A 63 12.26 0.12 -1.78
CA ASP A 63 11.68 -1.09 -1.17
C ASP A 63 12.77 -1.96 -0.53
N LEU A 64 13.87 -2.20 -1.25
CA LEU A 64 15.00 -2.99 -0.75
C LEU A 64 15.62 -2.36 0.50
N PHE A 65 15.97 -1.07 0.45
CA PHE A 65 16.61 -0.37 1.57
C PHE A 65 15.70 -0.29 2.79
N VAL A 66 14.41 0.02 2.59
CA VAL A 66 13.45 0.08 3.70
C VAL A 66 13.18 -1.30 4.29
N SER A 67 13.17 -2.35 3.47
CA SER A 67 13.02 -3.73 3.94
C SER A 67 14.23 -4.18 4.77
N ILE A 68 15.46 -3.83 4.37
CA ILE A 68 16.68 -4.08 5.15
C ILE A 68 16.65 -3.28 6.46
N TYR A 69 16.32 -1.98 6.38
CA TYR A 69 16.17 -1.11 7.53
C TYR A 69 15.20 -1.71 8.57
N GLN A 70 14.01 -2.12 8.14
CA GLN A 70 13.04 -2.77 9.01
C GLN A 70 13.60 -4.08 9.57
N LEU A 71 14.21 -4.93 8.74
CA LEU A 71 14.73 -6.23 9.20
C LEU A 71 15.73 -6.09 10.36
N ILE A 72 16.58 -5.06 10.29
CA ILE A 72 17.63 -4.79 11.28
C ILE A 72 17.06 -3.98 12.44
N CYS A 73 16.61 -2.75 12.19
CA CYS A 73 16.26 -1.79 13.23
C CYS A 73 15.03 -2.22 14.03
N PHE A 74 14.01 -2.79 13.40
CA PHE A 74 12.80 -3.17 14.15
C PHE A 74 13.07 -4.34 15.09
N LYS A 75 14.02 -5.22 14.73
CA LYS A 75 14.49 -6.27 15.64
C LYS A 75 15.29 -5.70 16.81
N VAL A 76 16.18 -4.74 16.55
CA VAL A 76 17.00 -4.10 17.59
C VAL A 76 16.15 -3.32 18.59
N TYR A 77 15.13 -2.61 18.12
CA TYR A 77 14.29 -1.73 18.94
C TYR A 77 12.98 -2.38 19.44
N ASP A 78 12.78 -3.68 19.18
CA ASP A 78 11.54 -4.42 19.49
C ASP A 78 10.25 -3.79 18.90
N ILE A 79 10.37 -3.19 17.72
CA ILE A 79 9.24 -2.63 16.98
C ILE A 79 8.57 -3.75 16.16
N PRO A 80 7.22 -3.89 16.18
CA PRO A 80 6.55 -4.89 15.35
C PRO A 80 6.74 -4.63 13.86
N LYS A 81 7.09 -5.69 13.12
CA LYS A 81 7.26 -5.64 11.66
C LYS A 81 5.93 -5.32 10.96
N VAL A 82 6.02 -4.47 9.95
CA VAL A 82 4.96 -4.19 8.97
C VAL A 82 4.94 -5.35 7.98
N LYS A 83 3.77 -5.96 7.81
CA LYS A 83 3.60 -7.06 6.87
C LYS A 83 3.34 -6.49 5.48
N ARG A 84 4.26 -6.74 4.55
CA ARG A 84 4.22 -6.20 3.19
C ARG A 84 2.94 -6.56 2.41
N ASN A 85 2.41 -7.76 2.65
CA ASN A 85 1.21 -8.28 1.96
C ASN A 85 -0.10 -7.57 2.36
N GLU A 86 -0.11 -6.82 3.47
CA GLU A 86 -1.27 -6.01 3.88
C GLU A 86 -1.33 -4.66 3.14
N TYR A 87 -0.22 -4.25 2.51
CA TYR A 87 -0.09 -2.95 1.83
C TYR A 87 0.05 -3.08 0.31
N ILE A 88 0.88 -4.01 -0.17
CA ILE A 88 1.08 -4.23 -1.61
C ILE A 88 0.15 -5.36 -2.06
N VAL A 89 -1.06 -4.97 -2.46
CA VAL A 89 -2.10 -5.87 -2.97
C VAL A 89 -2.20 -5.75 -4.48
N ILE A 90 -2.08 -6.89 -5.17
CA ILE A 90 -2.12 -6.98 -6.64
C ILE A 90 -3.16 -8.03 -7.01
N ASP A 91 -4.42 -7.62 -7.10
CA ASP A 91 -5.59 -8.46 -7.35
C ASP A 91 -6.26 -8.18 -8.70
N HIS A 92 -6.01 -7.01 -9.28
CA HIS A 92 -6.57 -6.54 -10.55
C HIS A 92 -6.20 -7.44 -11.75
N GLN A 93 -5.20 -8.30 -11.63
CA GLN A 93 -4.88 -9.32 -12.63
C GLN A 93 -6.03 -10.33 -12.84
N SER A 94 -6.86 -10.52 -11.81
CA SER A 94 -8.03 -11.41 -11.84
C SER A 94 -9.18 -10.90 -12.73
N LEU A 95 -9.16 -9.61 -13.10
CA LEU A 95 -10.19 -8.97 -13.91
C LEU A 95 -10.02 -9.40 -15.38
N ALA A 96 -10.98 -10.18 -15.89
CA ALA A 96 -10.91 -10.73 -17.25
C ALA A 96 -11.24 -9.73 -18.37
N TYR A 97 -11.81 -8.57 -18.02
CA TYR A 97 -12.14 -7.49 -18.95
C TYR A 97 -10.96 -6.54 -19.23
N LEU A 98 -9.85 -6.65 -18.47
CA LEU A 98 -8.65 -5.88 -18.73
C LEU A 98 -7.73 -6.61 -19.71
N ASN A 99 -7.16 -5.87 -20.65
CA ASN A 99 -6.11 -6.37 -21.53
C ASN A 99 -4.75 -6.49 -20.79
N ILE A 100 -3.75 -7.08 -21.43
CA ILE A 100 -2.45 -7.34 -20.81
C ILE A 100 -1.72 -6.03 -20.43
N ILE A 101 -1.78 -4.99 -21.27
CA ILE A 101 -1.13 -3.70 -20.99
C ILE A 101 -1.83 -2.99 -19.82
N GLU A 102 -3.16 -2.99 -19.80
CA GLU A 102 -3.95 -2.44 -18.70
C GLU A 102 -3.62 -3.16 -17.38
N LYS A 103 -3.51 -4.49 -17.41
CA LYS A 103 -3.09 -5.27 -16.23
C LYS A 103 -1.69 -4.90 -15.75
N LEU A 104 -0.73 -4.73 -16.66
CA LEU A 104 0.63 -4.31 -16.30
C LEU A 104 0.64 -2.91 -15.66
N ASN A 105 -0.13 -1.97 -16.21
CA ASN A 105 -0.27 -0.64 -15.64
C ASN A 105 -0.96 -0.66 -14.27
N CYS A 106 -1.99 -1.51 -14.08
CA CYS A 106 -2.60 -1.71 -12.76
C CYS A 106 -1.62 -2.30 -11.74
N VAL A 107 -0.77 -3.25 -12.15
CA VAL A 107 0.29 -3.81 -11.30
C VAL A 107 1.29 -2.72 -10.91
N TYR A 108 1.72 -1.90 -11.87
CA TYR A 108 2.62 -0.78 -11.63
C TYR A 108 2.04 0.19 -10.59
N CYS A 109 0.83 0.68 -10.81
CA CYS A 109 0.18 1.63 -9.89
C CYS A 109 -0.12 1.01 -8.52
N GLY A 110 -0.57 -0.26 -8.48
CA GLY A 110 -0.83 -0.99 -7.25
C GLY A 110 0.45 -1.21 -6.43
N TYR A 111 1.55 -1.55 -7.08
CA TYR A 111 2.86 -1.68 -6.45
C TYR A 111 3.33 -0.35 -5.85
N PHE A 112 3.29 0.73 -6.61
CA PHE A 112 3.75 2.04 -6.14
C PHE A 112 2.95 2.56 -4.95
N ASN A 113 1.63 2.61 -5.08
CA ASN A 113 0.78 3.14 -4.00
C ASN A 113 0.87 2.26 -2.75
N GLY A 114 0.90 0.93 -2.93
CA GLY A 114 1.11 -0.02 -1.84
C GLY A 114 2.48 0.15 -1.17
N LEU A 115 3.54 0.37 -1.95
CA LEU A 115 4.89 0.59 -1.45
C LEU A 115 4.98 1.88 -0.62
N ILE A 116 4.40 2.99 -1.10
CA ILE A 116 4.40 4.26 -0.36
C ILE A 116 3.65 4.11 0.97
N ALA A 117 2.49 3.44 0.97
CA ALA A 117 1.74 3.18 2.19
C ALA A 117 2.52 2.28 3.17
N TYR A 118 3.18 1.23 2.66
CA TYR A 118 4.05 0.35 3.45
C TYR A 118 5.20 1.12 4.11
N ILE A 119 5.89 1.97 3.34
CA ILE A 119 6.99 2.80 3.86
C ILE A 119 6.47 3.82 4.87
N GLN A 120 5.31 4.44 4.63
CA GLN A 120 4.70 5.38 5.57
C GLN A 120 4.39 4.70 6.91
N GLU A 121 3.90 3.46 6.90
CA GLU A 121 3.68 2.70 8.13
C GLU A 121 4.99 2.38 8.86
N ILE A 122 6.04 2.00 8.14
CA ILE A 122 7.38 1.78 8.73
C ILE A 122 7.86 3.07 9.40
N GLY A 123 7.72 4.21 8.71
CA GLY A 123 7.99 5.54 9.25
C GLY A 123 7.17 5.83 10.50
N ALA A 124 5.86 5.56 10.48
CA ALA A 124 4.95 5.80 11.59
C ALA A 124 5.33 5.04 12.87
N ARG A 125 5.72 3.77 12.74
CA ARG A 125 6.20 2.96 13.88
C ARG A 125 7.58 3.43 14.36
N THR A 126 8.45 3.80 13.44
CA THR A 126 9.76 4.38 13.77
C THR A 126 9.60 5.69 14.54
N GLU A 127 8.72 6.57 14.07
CA GLU A 127 8.43 7.86 14.67
C GLU A 127 7.83 7.69 16.07
N GLN A 128 6.96 6.70 16.27
CA GLN A 128 6.47 6.38 17.60
C GLN A 128 7.62 6.04 18.57
N TYR A 129 8.61 5.28 18.12
CA TYR A 129 9.73 4.87 18.96
C TYR A 129 10.68 6.02 19.33
N TRP A 130 10.87 6.98 18.42
CA TRP A 130 11.89 8.04 18.57
C TRP A 130 11.32 9.40 18.96
N CYS A 131 10.21 9.81 18.37
CA CYS A 131 9.64 11.15 18.54
C CYS A 131 8.12 11.17 18.26
N PRO A 132 7.29 10.62 19.17
CA PRO A 132 5.84 10.59 19.00
C PRO A 132 5.20 11.95 19.33
N ILE A 133 5.51 13.01 18.56
CA ILE A 133 4.97 14.36 18.79
C ILE A 133 4.24 14.82 17.52
N LYS A 134 3.00 15.29 17.69
CA LYS A 134 2.20 15.83 16.59
C LYS A 134 2.82 17.12 16.03
N HIS A 135 2.58 17.38 14.75
CA HIS A 135 2.93 18.66 14.13
C HIS A 135 1.97 19.76 14.56
N ALA A 136 2.50 20.98 14.74
CA ALA A 136 1.69 22.19 14.95
C ALA A 136 0.78 22.52 13.75
N ARG A 137 1.23 22.16 12.54
CA ARG A 137 0.49 22.43 11.29
C ARG A 137 -0.37 21.22 10.95
N LYS A 138 -1.54 21.49 10.37
CA LYS A 138 -2.41 20.44 9.85
C LYS A 138 -1.74 19.71 8.69
N LEU A 139 -1.67 18.39 8.81
CA LEU A 139 -1.21 17.52 7.74
C LEU A 139 -2.34 17.19 6.76
N LYS A 140 -1.99 16.98 5.49
CA LYS A 140 -2.94 16.50 4.45
C LYS A 140 -3.29 15.03 4.62
N SER A 141 -2.35 14.23 5.10
CA SER A 141 -2.52 12.81 5.39
C SER A 141 -1.80 12.50 6.70
N ILE A 142 -2.43 11.68 7.53
CA ILE A 142 -1.88 11.21 8.80
C ILE A 142 -1.70 9.70 8.72
N HIS A 143 -0.64 9.19 9.32
CA HIS A 143 -0.40 7.76 9.40
C HIS A 143 -1.16 7.13 10.58
N SER A 144 -1.22 5.79 10.60
CA SER A 144 -1.98 4.99 11.58
C SER A 144 -1.67 5.35 13.05
N ARG A 145 -0.41 5.65 13.34
CA ARG A 145 0.09 5.95 14.71
C ARG A 145 -0.14 7.38 15.18
N TYR A 146 -0.45 8.33 14.28
CA TYR A 146 -0.38 9.77 14.57
C TYR A 146 -1.33 10.21 15.70
N GLN A 147 -2.49 9.56 15.83
CA GLN A 147 -3.46 9.87 16.88
C GLN A 147 -2.96 9.54 18.29
N LYS A 148 -1.97 8.66 18.40
CA LYS A 148 -1.38 8.25 19.68
C LYS A 148 -0.30 9.21 20.19
N PHE A 149 0.15 10.15 19.36
CA PHE A 149 1.28 11.01 19.66
C PHE A 149 0.90 12.14 20.63
N PHE A 150 1.91 12.66 21.33
CA PHE A 150 1.77 13.82 22.20
C PHE A 150 1.41 15.08 21.41
N GLU A 151 0.66 15.98 22.03
CA GLU A 151 0.31 17.26 21.43
C GLU A 151 1.56 18.15 21.25
N PHE A 152 1.53 18.96 20.19
CA PHE A 152 2.63 19.89 19.92
C PHE A 152 2.78 20.88 21.08
N GLY A 153 3.96 20.93 21.69
CA GLY A 153 4.28 21.83 22.80
C GLY A 153 4.06 21.25 24.20
N ASP A 154 3.46 20.07 24.34
CA ASP A 154 3.30 19.41 25.65
C ASP A 154 4.57 18.66 26.09
N GLY A 155 5.58 19.42 26.50
CA GLY A 155 6.84 18.87 26.99
C GLY A 155 6.70 18.15 28.34
N GLN A 156 5.67 18.46 29.13
CA GLN A 156 5.48 17.84 30.45
C GLN A 156 4.94 16.42 30.30
N GLU A 157 3.92 16.23 29.47
CA GLU A 157 3.36 14.91 29.19
C GLU A 157 4.36 14.04 28.45
N TYR A 158 5.10 14.61 27.48
CA TYR A 158 6.19 13.93 26.80
C TYR A 158 7.20 13.36 27.80
N LYS A 159 7.78 14.17 28.70
CA LYS A 159 8.76 13.69 29.67
C LYS A 159 8.21 12.61 30.62
N LYS A 160 6.92 12.69 30.99
CA LYS A 160 6.29 11.74 31.92
C LYS A 160 6.00 10.39 31.26
N LYS A 161 5.56 10.37 30.00
CA LYS A 161 4.97 9.18 29.36
C LYS A 161 5.75 8.65 28.16
N PHE A 162 6.82 9.31 27.72
CA PHE A 162 7.57 8.94 26.51
C PHE A 162 8.02 7.48 26.50
N GLU A 163 8.65 6.99 27.58
CA GLU A 163 9.15 5.61 27.65
C GLU A 163 8.04 4.55 27.57
N ALA A 164 6.85 4.85 28.08
CA ALA A 164 5.69 3.96 27.95
C ALA A 164 5.15 4.00 26.52
N MET A 165 4.94 5.19 25.95
CA MET A 165 4.36 5.36 24.62
C MET A 165 5.24 4.77 23.51
N ARG A 166 6.56 4.96 23.59
CA ARG A 166 7.49 4.54 22.52
C ARG A 166 7.54 3.02 22.29
N LYS A 167 7.13 2.23 23.31
CA LYS A 167 7.07 0.76 23.27
C LYS A 167 5.63 0.22 23.16
N ASP A 168 4.63 1.10 23.21
CA ASP A 168 3.23 0.68 23.16
C ASP A 168 2.79 0.32 21.74
N TYR A 169 3.02 -0.94 21.38
CA TYR A 169 2.49 -1.57 20.18
C TYR A 169 1.52 -2.70 20.50
N SER A 170 0.85 -2.62 21.65
CA SER A 170 -0.11 -3.63 22.12
C SER A 170 -1.16 -3.95 21.06
N ASP A 171 -1.72 -2.91 20.43
CA ASP A 171 -2.73 -3.00 19.38
C ASP A 171 -2.28 -3.71 18.09
N LEU A 172 -0.99 -3.67 17.78
CA LEU A 172 -0.43 -4.34 16.59
C LEU A 172 -0.08 -5.81 16.85
N ARG A 173 0.15 -6.17 18.12
CA ARG A 173 0.53 -7.53 18.52
C ARG A 173 -0.69 -8.45 18.72
N SER A 174 -1.85 -7.87 19.04
CA SER A 174 -3.12 -8.57 19.25
C SER A 174 -3.81 -9.04 17.96
N GLY A 175 -3.38 -8.59 16.78
CA GLY A 175 -3.95 -8.96 15.48
C GLY A 175 -3.27 -10.16 14.80
N LYS A 176 -2.93 -11.21 15.56
CA LYS A 176 -2.33 -12.44 15.02
C LYS A 176 -3.38 -13.37 14.44
#